data_AF-A0A2A2W920-F1
#
_entry.id   AF-A0A2A2W920-F1
#
_cell.length_a   1.000
_cell.length_b   1.000
_cell.length_c   1.000
_cell.angle_alpha   90.00
_cell.angle_beta   90.00
_cell.angle_gamma   90.00
#
_symmetry.space_group_name_H-M   'P 1'
#
loop_
_entity.id
_entity.type
_entity.pdbx_description
1 polymer ?
#
loop_
_entity_poly.entity_id
_entity_poly.type
_entity_poly.pdbx_seq_one_letter_code
_entity_poly.pdbx_strand_id
1 'polypeptide(L)'
;MECLPDRAISIAATRSLWPGQQAGDWAGQTDNRNGQIRNRSACLRPQNDSHRSYGDTTMAKTEQSRQKKLAKKRSKEIAKRKRLAAEKNAMSSVAGQIAIAARSKISQCYVSGSILDDNLSEQDLDAGIGGVLVTRPIPDGRLVFACFLVDMYCMGVKDSFANLVTPSQFSDHLRRLRSAGNVAKCDPVVGKKLVTDSVEWAKQFGLAPHRDYERISGIWHDVDESQCTRTFQFGRDGRPCFIQGPNDSPEFARRVMDTIAGHLVEGDEQVIVWDEGVDDLRIDAVNE
;
A
#
# COMPACT_ATOMS: atom_id res chain seq x y z
N MET A 1 -10.17 -42.08 9.70
CA MET A 1 -10.35 -41.06 8.64
C MET A 1 -10.44 -39.73 9.34
N GLU A 2 -9.27 -39.14 9.60
CA GLU A 2 -9.17 -37.81 10.19
C GLU A 2 -9.38 -36.79 9.09
N CYS A 3 -10.37 -35.91 9.24
CA CYS A 3 -10.51 -34.73 8.39
C CYS A 3 -9.27 -33.85 8.58
N LEU A 4 -8.44 -33.73 7.55
CA LEU A 4 -7.42 -32.70 7.49
C LEU A 4 -8.13 -31.34 7.49
N PRO A 5 -7.74 -30.40 8.37
CA PRO A 5 -8.35 -29.07 8.39
C PRO A 5 -8.02 -28.34 7.09
N ASP A 6 -9.02 -27.69 6.48
CA ASP A 6 -8.90 -26.76 5.34
C ASP A 6 -7.66 -25.86 5.52
N ARG A 7 -6.56 -26.19 4.83
CA ARG A 7 -5.29 -25.45 4.89
C ARG A 7 -5.24 -24.27 3.92
N ALA A 8 -6.17 -24.22 2.97
CA ALA A 8 -6.33 -23.10 2.07
C ALA A 8 -7.11 -21.99 2.77
N ILE A 9 -6.43 -21.13 3.54
CA ILE A 9 -6.92 -19.76 3.61
C ILE A 9 -6.84 -19.25 2.19
N SER A 10 -7.97 -19.26 1.48
CA SER A 10 -8.11 -18.43 0.32
C SER A 10 -7.70 -17.02 0.71
N ILE A 11 -6.61 -16.55 0.12
CA ILE A 11 -6.27 -15.19 -0.26
C ILE A 11 -7.45 -14.18 -0.28
N ALA A 12 -8.65 -14.62 -0.70
CA ALA A 12 -9.90 -13.87 -0.64
C ALA A 12 -10.34 -13.47 0.79
N ALA A 13 -10.07 -14.31 1.79
CA ALA A 13 -10.43 -14.14 3.20
C ALA A 13 -9.90 -12.82 3.76
N THR A 14 -8.70 -12.39 3.38
CA THR A 14 -8.11 -11.15 3.92
C THR A 14 -8.96 -9.92 3.59
N ARG A 15 -9.61 -9.92 2.42
CA ARG A 15 -10.52 -8.84 1.96
C ARG A 15 -11.98 -9.12 2.34
N SER A 16 -12.47 -10.35 2.23
CA SER A 16 -13.87 -10.72 2.54
C SER A 16 -14.19 -10.76 4.04
N LEU A 17 -13.17 -10.89 4.90
CA LEU A 17 -13.31 -10.75 6.36
C LEU A 17 -13.56 -9.29 6.81
N TRP A 18 -13.57 -8.33 5.86
CA TRP A 18 -14.01 -6.95 6.03
C TRP A 18 -15.19 -6.64 5.07
N PRO A 19 -16.45 -6.76 5.53
CA PRO A 19 -17.59 -6.37 4.71
C PRO A 19 -17.59 -4.85 4.46
N GLY A 20 -17.58 -4.40 3.20
CA GLY A 20 -17.86 -3.00 2.86
C GLY A 20 -17.21 -2.35 1.63
N GLN A 21 -16.52 -3.06 0.74
CA GLN A 21 -15.91 -2.43 -0.45
C GLN A 21 -16.24 -3.16 -1.75
N GLN A 22 -16.93 -2.47 -2.65
CA GLN A 22 -17.14 -2.88 -4.04
C GLN A 22 -15.81 -2.88 -4.81
N ALA A 23 -15.68 -3.81 -5.75
CA ALA A 23 -14.60 -3.86 -6.73
C ALA A 23 -14.64 -2.56 -7.57
N GLY A 24 -13.61 -1.73 -7.45
CA GLY A 24 -13.46 -0.57 -8.32
C GLY A 24 -13.05 -1.03 -9.73
N ASP A 25 -13.89 -0.69 -10.72
CA ASP A 25 -13.66 -0.92 -12.14
C ASP A 25 -12.46 -0.13 -12.68
N TRP A 26 -11.82 -0.73 -13.67
CA TRP A 26 -10.68 -0.19 -14.42
C TRP A 26 -11.13 0.89 -15.41
N ALA A 27 -10.65 2.13 -15.24
CA ALA A 27 -10.56 3.11 -16.32
C ALA A 27 -9.47 4.14 -16.01
N GLY A 28 -8.50 4.26 -16.92
CA GLY A 28 -7.34 5.15 -16.82
C GLY A 28 -7.70 6.63 -16.90
N GLN A 29 -6.83 7.48 -16.34
CA GLN A 29 -6.98 8.93 -16.44
C GLN A 29 -5.65 9.61 -16.72
N THR A 30 -5.67 10.44 -17.76
CA THR A 30 -4.56 11.29 -18.24
C THR A 30 -4.42 12.58 -17.43
N ASP A 31 -3.17 12.99 -17.31
CA ASP A 31 -2.61 14.14 -16.60
C ASP A 31 -3.13 15.50 -17.13
N ASN A 32 -3.37 16.47 -16.25
CA ASN A 32 -3.68 17.85 -16.63
C ASN A 32 -2.85 18.84 -15.80
N ARG A 33 -1.97 19.58 -16.50
CA ARG A 33 -1.09 20.61 -15.95
C ARG A 33 -1.63 22.01 -16.25
N ASN A 34 -1.13 22.93 -15.42
CA ASN A 34 -0.95 24.37 -15.60
C ASN A 34 -2.04 25.34 -15.11
N GLY A 35 -1.56 26.32 -14.36
CA GLY A 35 -2.29 27.52 -13.95
C GLY A 35 -1.42 28.45 -13.09
N GLN A 36 -0.41 29.06 -13.69
CA GLN A 36 0.53 30.00 -13.06
C GLN A 36 -0.06 31.43 -13.12
N ILE A 37 -0.30 32.09 -11.99
CA ILE A 37 -0.80 33.47 -11.94
C ILE A 37 0.36 34.44 -11.65
N ARG A 38 0.60 35.35 -12.60
CA ARG A 38 1.47 36.53 -12.48
C ARG A 38 0.70 37.67 -11.82
N ASN A 39 1.31 38.39 -10.88
CA ASN A 39 0.83 39.71 -10.45
C ASN A 39 1.94 40.76 -10.61
N ARG A 40 1.62 41.81 -11.37
CA ARG A 40 2.45 43.01 -11.59
C ARG A 40 2.21 44.00 -10.44
N SER A 41 3.30 44.45 -9.81
CA SER A 41 3.31 45.60 -8.90
C SER A 41 3.50 46.88 -9.71
N ALA A 42 2.61 47.87 -9.50
CA ALA A 42 2.82 49.24 -9.95
C ALA A 42 3.09 50.12 -8.72
N CYS A 43 4.26 50.75 -8.73
CA CYS A 43 4.72 51.71 -7.74
C CYS A 43 4.19 53.10 -8.10
N LEU A 44 3.46 53.76 -7.19
CA LEU A 44 3.28 55.22 -7.21
C LEU A 44 3.55 55.75 -5.81
N ARG A 45 4.55 56.64 -5.72
CA ARG A 45 4.85 57.47 -4.54
C ARG A 45 3.81 58.58 -4.42
N PRO A 46 3.55 59.04 -3.19
CA PRO A 46 3.56 60.49 -2.98
C PRO A 46 4.46 60.91 -1.81
N GLN A 47 4.72 62.21 -1.84
CA GLN A 47 5.78 62.94 -1.18
C GLN A 47 5.55 63.14 0.33
N ASN A 48 6.67 63.39 1.01
CA ASN A 48 6.77 63.84 2.39
C ASN A 48 5.97 65.12 2.63
N ASP A 49 5.21 65.13 3.71
CA ASP A 49 4.99 66.36 4.48
C ASP A 49 5.29 66.09 5.95
N SER A 50 6.26 66.86 6.44
CA SER A 50 6.79 66.82 7.78
C SER A 50 5.96 67.70 8.72
N HIS A 51 5.13 67.09 9.56
CA HIS A 51 4.67 67.72 10.79
C HIS A 51 5.04 66.86 11.99
N ARG A 52 6.03 67.35 12.74
CA ARG A 52 6.61 66.71 13.92
C ARG A 52 5.70 67.03 15.12
N SER A 53 4.79 66.12 15.43
CA SER A 53 4.00 66.14 16.68
C SER A 53 4.80 65.44 17.78
N TYR A 54 5.20 66.21 18.80
CA TYR A 54 5.80 65.70 20.03
C TYR A 54 4.69 65.41 21.04
N GLY A 55 4.30 64.14 21.13
CA GLY A 55 3.39 63.60 22.14
C GLY A 55 2.95 62.19 21.74
N ASP A 56 3.02 61.23 22.67
CA ASP A 56 2.47 59.87 22.55
C ASP A 56 3.37 58.73 22.00
N THR A 57 4.63 58.62 22.44
CA THR A 57 5.52 57.49 22.05
C THR A 57 5.60 56.36 23.09
N THR A 58 5.23 56.60 24.36
CA THR A 58 5.34 55.60 25.44
C THR A 58 4.09 54.70 25.54
N MET A 59 2.89 55.25 25.37
CA MET A 59 1.64 54.47 25.31
C MET A 59 1.52 53.70 23.98
N ALA A 60 1.92 54.31 22.86
CA ALA A 60 1.90 53.70 21.53
C ALA A 60 2.80 52.45 21.42
N LYS A 61 3.98 52.40 22.06
CA LYS A 61 4.85 51.20 22.08
C LYS A 61 4.20 50.02 22.82
N THR A 62 3.45 50.32 23.88
CA THR A 62 2.79 49.32 24.72
C THR A 62 1.57 48.72 24.01
N GLU A 63 0.80 49.56 23.31
CA GLU A 63 -0.34 49.13 22.49
C GLU A 63 0.12 48.38 21.23
N GLN A 64 1.18 48.82 20.55
CA GLN A 64 1.78 48.06 19.44
C GLN A 64 2.29 46.68 19.87
N SER A 65 2.88 46.56 21.06
CA SER A 65 3.30 45.27 21.63
C SER A 65 2.11 44.35 21.92
N ARG A 66 1.01 44.92 22.45
CA ARG A 66 -0.27 44.20 22.68
C ARG A 66 -0.91 43.73 21.37
N GLN A 67 -0.97 44.57 20.35
CA GLN A 67 -1.48 44.24 19.02
C GLN A 67 -0.65 43.13 18.36
N LYS A 68 0.69 43.19 18.47
CA LYS A 68 1.59 42.11 18.01
C LYS A 68 1.31 40.79 18.74
N LYS A 69 1.08 40.83 20.06
CA LYS A 69 0.75 39.63 20.85
C LYS A 69 -0.61 39.04 20.46
N LEU A 70 -1.62 39.88 20.22
CA LEU A 70 -2.94 39.45 19.75
C LEU A 70 -2.88 38.86 18.33
N ALA A 71 -2.15 39.50 17.42
CA ALA A 71 -1.92 39.01 16.07
C ALA A 71 -1.19 37.65 16.09
N LYS A 72 -0.16 37.50 16.94
CA LYS A 72 0.54 36.22 17.16
C LYS A 72 -0.36 35.14 17.75
N LYS A 73 -1.32 35.49 18.61
CA LYS A 73 -2.30 34.54 19.14
C LYS A 73 -3.28 34.09 18.05
N ARG A 74 -3.85 35.03 17.30
CA ARG A 74 -4.76 34.75 16.17
C ARG A 74 -4.09 33.91 15.08
N SER A 75 -2.84 34.24 14.72
CA SER A 75 -2.11 33.44 13.72
C SER A 75 -1.85 32.01 14.18
N LYS A 76 -1.53 31.79 15.46
CA LYS A 76 -1.40 30.45 16.05
C LYS A 76 -2.73 29.68 16.03
N GLU A 77 -3.85 30.32 16.34
CA GLU A 77 -5.17 29.68 16.31
C GLU A 77 -5.61 29.32 14.87
N ILE A 78 -5.42 30.24 13.92
CA ILE A 78 -5.69 29.99 12.50
C ILE A 78 -4.83 28.83 11.99
N ALA A 79 -3.53 28.82 12.33
CA ALA A 79 -2.63 27.73 11.97
C ALA A 79 -3.07 26.39 12.57
N LYS A 80 -3.47 26.36 13.84
CA LYS A 80 -4.01 25.16 14.51
C LYS A 80 -5.27 24.66 13.81
N ARG A 81 -6.24 25.54 13.53
CA ARG A 81 -7.48 25.17 12.84
C ARG A 81 -7.24 24.68 11.42
N LYS A 82 -6.34 25.33 10.67
CA LYS A 82 -5.94 24.90 9.32
C LYS A 82 -5.28 23.53 9.34
N ARG A 83 -4.42 23.26 10.32
CA ARG A 83 -3.80 21.94 10.51
C ARG A 83 -4.84 20.85 10.79
N LEU A 84 -5.77 21.10 11.71
CA LEU A 84 -6.84 20.13 12.02
C LEU A 84 -7.75 19.87 10.81
N ALA A 85 -8.09 20.91 10.04
CA ALA A 85 -8.87 20.76 8.82
C ALA A 85 -8.10 19.96 7.74
N ALA A 86 -6.80 20.22 7.58
CA ALA A 86 -5.96 19.47 6.65
C ALA A 86 -5.80 18.00 7.07
N GLU A 87 -5.65 17.72 8.37
CA GLU A 87 -5.62 16.35 8.90
C GLU A 87 -6.96 15.64 8.65
N LYS A 88 -8.10 16.29 8.91
CA LYS A 88 -9.42 15.73 8.62
C LYS A 88 -9.61 15.42 7.14
N ASN A 89 -9.17 16.33 6.25
CA ASN A 89 -9.24 16.13 4.81
C ASN A 89 -8.29 15.02 4.32
N ALA A 90 -7.09 14.90 4.89
CA ALA A 90 -6.18 13.82 4.52
C ALA A 90 -6.75 12.45 4.92
N MET A 91 -7.43 12.37 6.06
CA MET A 91 -8.05 11.13 6.53
C MET A 91 -9.20 10.62 5.65
N SER A 92 -9.73 11.41 4.70
CA SER A 92 -10.79 10.95 3.79
C SER A 92 -10.29 10.06 2.66
N SER A 93 -8.98 9.99 2.43
CA SER A 93 -8.37 9.22 1.34
C SER A 93 -7.35 8.22 1.88
N VAL A 94 -7.20 7.07 1.22
CA VAL A 94 -6.18 6.07 1.57
C VAL A 94 -4.78 6.68 1.55
N ALA A 95 -4.46 7.44 0.49
CA ALA A 95 -3.16 8.12 0.36
C ALA A 95 -2.88 9.09 1.52
N GLY A 96 -3.88 9.89 1.92
CA GLY A 96 -3.73 10.81 3.04
C GLY A 96 -3.65 10.12 4.40
N GLN A 97 -4.36 9.00 4.60
CA GLN A 97 -4.21 8.14 5.78
C GLN A 97 -2.79 7.59 5.88
N ILE A 98 -2.24 7.08 4.77
CA ILE A 98 -0.86 6.56 4.72
C ILE A 98 0.16 7.68 4.96
N ALA A 99 -0.04 8.86 4.38
CA ALA A 99 0.85 10.01 4.62
C ALA A 99 0.85 10.48 6.08
N ILE A 100 -0.27 10.38 6.79
CA ILE A 100 -0.34 10.64 8.24
C ILE A 100 0.37 9.52 9.00
N ALA A 101 0.12 8.27 8.65
CA ALA A 101 0.69 7.10 9.29
C ALA A 101 2.21 7.01 9.12
N ALA A 102 2.76 7.43 7.99
CA ALA A 102 4.20 7.52 7.74
C ALA A 102 4.94 8.39 8.78
N ARG A 103 4.25 9.25 9.53
CA ARG A 103 4.89 10.05 10.59
C ARG A 103 5.26 9.23 11.84
N SER A 104 4.70 8.05 12.01
CA SER A 104 5.01 7.13 13.10
C SER A 104 5.78 5.93 12.57
N LYS A 105 6.46 5.18 13.45
CA LYS A 105 7.15 3.94 13.06
C LYS A 105 6.15 2.81 12.84
N ILE A 106 6.53 1.81 12.04
CA ILE A 106 5.79 0.55 11.95
C ILE A 106 5.69 -0.08 13.34
N SER A 107 4.47 -0.36 13.78
CA SER A 107 4.22 -1.00 15.07
C SER A 107 4.26 -2.51 14.98
N GLN A 108 3.68 -3.08 13.92
CA GLN A 108 3.60 -4.53 13.73
C GLN A 108 3.68 -4.86 12.24
N CYS A 109 4.41 -5.92 11.91
CA CYS A 109 4.49 -6.52 10.60
C CYS A 109 4.27 -8.03 10.73
N TYR A 110 3.43 -8.58 9.86
CA TYR A 110 3.13 -10.00 9.79
C TYR A 110 3.17 -10.48 8.36
N VAL A 111 3.37 -11.78 8.21
CA VAL A 111 3.40 -12.46 6.92
C VAL A 111 2.78 -13.84 7.04
N SER A 112 2.10 -14.31 6.01
CA SER A 112 1.68 -15.71 5.92
C SER A 112 2.90 -16.61 6.08
N GLY A 113 2.88 -17.53 7.04
CA GLY A 113 4.07 -18.31 7.38
C GLY A 113 4.57 -19.19 6.23
N SER A 114 3.65 -19.70 5.41
CA SER A 114 3.96 -20.56 4.26
C SER A 114 4.88 -19.89 3.23
N ILE A 115 4.76 -18.58 3.04
CA ILE A 115 5.57 -17.81 2.08
C ILE A 115 7.03 -17.63 2.57
N LEU A 116 7.27 -17.91 3.85
CA LEU A 116 8.59 -17.87 4.48
C LEU A 116 9.20 -19.26 4.62
N ASP A 117 8.56 -20.32 4.13
CA ASP A 117 9.17 -21.64 4.18
C ASP A 117 10.14 -21.76 2.99
N ASP A 118 11.44 -21.89 3.28
CA ASP A 118 12.50 -21.98 2.24
C ASP A 118 12.41 -23.28 1.41
N ASN A 119 11.56 -24.22 1.85
CA ASN A 119 11.28 -25.47 1.17
C ASN A 119 9.84 -25.42 0.64
N LEU A 120 9.62 -24.69 -0.45
CA LEU A 120 8.41 -24.83 -1.25
C LEU A 120 8.42 -26.24 -1.84
N SER A 121 7.77 -27.18 -1.17
CA SER A 121 7.62 -28.53 -1.71
C SER A 121 6.71 -28.46 -2.94
N GLU A 122 6.96 -29.29 -3.96
CA GLU A 122 6.10 -29.39 -5.15
C GLU A 122 4.62 -29.70 -4.81
N GLN A 123 4.37 -30.18 -3.58
CA GLN A 123 3.07 -30.62 -3.07
C GLN A 123 2.31 -29.50 -2.33
N ASP A 124 2.98 -28.41 -1.95
CA ASP A 124 2.37 -27.27 -1.25
C ASP A 124 2.13 -26.09 -2.22
N LEU A 125 1.18 -26.29 -3.13
CA LEU A 125 0.87 -25.37 -4.25
C LEU A 125 0.49 -23.95 -3.81
N ASP A 126 -0.09 -23.79 -2.63
CA ASP A 126 -0.49 -22.49 -2.08
C ASP A 126 0.60 -21.83 -1.22
N ALA A 127 1.73 -22.50 -0.97
CA ALA A 127 2.72 -21.98 -0.04
C ALA A 127 3.34 -20.67 -0.52
N GLY A 128 3.48 -20.49 -1.84
CA GLY A 128 4.01 -19.29 -2.48
C GLY A 128 3.05 -18.11 -2.58
N ILE A 129 1.81 -18.20 -2.08
CA ILE A 129 0.87 -17.07 -2.09
C ILE A 129 0.43 -16.72 -0.67
N GLY A 130 0.58 -15.45 -0.29
CA GLY A 130 0.42 -15.05 1.10
C GLY A 130 0.30 -13.55 1.32
N GLY A 131 -0.28 -13.18 2.46
CA GLY A 131 -0.44 -11.78 2.85
C GLY A 131 0.76 -11.26 3.63
N VAL A 132 1.23 -10.06 3.29
CA VAL A 132 2.12 -9.23 4.10
C VAL A 132 1.30 -8.09 4.70
N LEU A 133 1.25 -8.04 6.02
CA LEU A 133 0.43 -7.12 6.79
C LEU A 133 1.33 -6.14 7.55
N VAL A 134 1.09 -4.83 7.41
CA VAL A 134 1.80 -3.80 8.17
C VAL A 134 0.84 -2.85 8.84
N THR A 135 1.20 -2.43 10.05
CA THR A 135 0.46 -1.43 10.80
C THR A 135 1.33 -0.26 11.23
N ARG A 136 0.77 0.95 11.15
CA ARG A 136 1.32 2.16 11.74
C ARG A 136 0.27 2.86 12.59
N PRO A 137 0.60 3.24 13.84
CA PRO A 137 -0.31 4.00 14.67
C PRO A 137 -0.43 5.44 14.16
N ILE A 138 -1.61 6.03 14.31
CA ILE A 138 -1.82 7.46 14.03
C ILE A 138 -2.16 8.20 15.33
N PRO A 139 -2.01 9.54 15.38
CA PRO A 139 -2.14 10.31 16.63
C PRO A 139 -3.50 10.21 17.34
N ASP A 140 -4.55 9.78 16.64
CA ASP A 140 -5.89 9.63 17.22
C ASP A 140 -6.11 8.29 17.97
N GLY A 141 -5.08 7.44 18.05
CA GLY A 141 -5.12 6.14 18.71
C GLY A 141 -5.55 4.97 17.82
N ARG A 142 -5.91 5.23 16.56
CA ARG A 142 -6.16 4.18 15.55
C ARG A 142 -4.87 3.76 14.87
N LEU A 143 -4.98 2.74 14.03
CA LEU A 143 -3.93 2.19 13.19
C LEU A 143 -4.33 2.33 11.72
N VAL A 144 -3.38 2.70 10.87
CA VAL A 144 -3.48 2.38 9.44
C VAL A 144 -2.88 0.99 9.27
N PHE A 145 -3.69 0.08 8.76
CA PHE A 145 -3.35 -1.28 8.43
C PHE A 145 -3.29 -1.41 6.90
N ALA A 146 -2.15 -1.84 6.37
CA ALA A 146 -1.96 -2.16 4.96
C ALA A 146 -1.76 -3.67 4.78
N CYS A 147 -2.33 -4.21 3.71
CA CYS A 147 -2.17 -5.60 3.31
C CYS A 147 -1.69 -5.66 1.87
N PHE A 148 -0.67 -6.46 1.61
CA PHE A 148 -0.19 -6.81 0.29
C PHE A 148 -0.33 -8.32 0.13
N LEU A 149 -1.15 -8.74 -0.80
CA LEU A 149 -1.23 -10.13 -1.19
C LEU A 149 -0.13 -10.40 -2.21
N VAL A 150 0.88 -11.15 -1.79
CA VAL A 150 2.04 -11.52 -2.59
C VAL A 150 1.82 -12.89 -3.21
N ASP A 151 2.04 -12.98 -4.51
CA ASP A 151 2.12 -14.18 -5.33
C ASP A 151 3.58 -14.31 -5.78
N MET A 152 4.29 -15.29 -5.23
CA MET A 152 5.69 -15.53 -5.56
C MET A 152 5.87 -16.26 -6.89
N TYR A 153 4.81 -16.77 -7.51
CA TYR A 153 4.91 -17.61 -8.68
C TYR A 153 5.02 -16.78 -9.96
N CYS A 154 4.17 -15.79 -10.17
CA CYS A 154 4.28 -14.93 -11.34
C CYS A 154 3.71 -13.52 -11.18
N MET A 155 2.69 -13.32 -10.34
CA MET A 155 1.94 -12.06 -10.36
C MET A 155 2.54 -10.95 -9.49
N GLY A 156 3.45 -11.27 -8.58
CA GLY A 156 4.04 -10.30 -7.68
C GLY A 156 3.06 -9.84 -6.61
N VAL A 157 2.49 -8.64 -6.73
CA VAL A 157 1.42 -8.18 -5.81
C VAL A 157 0.06 -8.32 -6.49
N LYS A 158 -0.67 -9.38 -6.12
CA LYS A 158 -1.96 -9.75 -6.71
C LYS A 158 -3.13 -8.88 -6.21
N ASP A 159 -3.10 -8.47 -4.95
CA ASP A 159 -4.06 -7.51 -4.36
C ASP A 159 -3.37 -6.65 -3.31
N SER A 160 -3.89 -5.46 -3.08
CA SER A 160 -3.37 -4.55 -2.07
C SER A 160 -4.47 -3.61 -1.56
N PHE A 161 -4.61 -3.49 -0.25
CA PHE A 161 -5.54 -2.53 0.35
C PHE A 161 -4.99 -1.95 1.65
N ALA A 162 -5.55 -0.81 2.08
CA ALA A 162 -5.27 -0.25 3.39
C ALA A 162 -6.54 0.28 4.05
N ASN A 163 -6.65 0.06 5.36
CA ASN A 163 -7.79 0.41 6.18
C ASN A 163 -7.36 1.13 7.45
N LEU A 164 -8.24 2.01 7.90
CA LEU A 164 -8.11 2.69 9.17
C LEU A 164 -8.93 1.96 10.24
N VAL A 165 -8.25 1.42 11.24
CA VAL A 165 -8.84 0.46 12.18
C VAL A 165 -8.47 0.80 13.61
N THR A 166 -9.29 0.39 14.58
CA THR A 166 -8.89 0.43 15.99
C THR A 166 -7.93 -0.73 16.31
N PRO A 167 -7.12 -0.63 17.39
CA PRO A 167 -6.27 -1.76 17.81
C PRO A 167 -7.05 -3.05 18.07
N SER A 168 -8.29 -2.96 18.57
CA SER A 168 -9.16 -4.14 18.78
C SER A 168 -9.59 -4.76 17.46
N GLN A 169 -10.05 -3.95 16.49
CA GLN A 169 -10.44 -4.44 15.16
C GLN A 169 -9.27 -5.14 14.47
N PHE A 170 -8.06 -4.59 14.56
CA PHE A 170 -6.86 -5.24 14.02
C PHE A 170 -6.55 -6.55 14.74
N SER A 171 -6.65 -6.58 16.07
CA SER A 171 -6.39 -7.78 16.87
C SER A 171 -7.38 -8.91 16.56
N ASP A 172 -8.66 -8.58 16.37
CA ASP A 172 -9.68 -9.55 15.97
C ASP A 172 -9.45 -10.05 14.53
N HIS A 173 -9.05 -9.16 13.61
CA HIS A 173 -8.69 -9.56 12.25
C HIS A 173 -7.48 -10.52 12.25
N LEU A 174 -6.42 -10.19 12.99
CA LEU A 174 -5.24 -11.05 13.12
C LEU A 174 -5.58 -12.40 13.76
N ARG A 175 -6.50 -12.44 14.73
CA ARG A 175 -7.00 -13.69 15.31
C ARG A 175 -7.68 -14.56 14.25
N ARG A 176 -8.55 -13.99 13.42
CA ARG A 176 -9.22 -14.73 12.33
C ARG A 176 -8.23 -15.27 11.31
N LEU A 177 -7.24 -14.47 10.93
CA LEU A 177 -6.19 -14.92 10.01
C LEU A 177 -5.39 -16.09 10.60
N ARG A 178 -5.00 -16.01 11.88
CA ARG A 178 -4.31 -17.11 12.57
C ARG A 178 -5.16 -18.37 12.74
N SER A 179 -6.47 -18.22 12.89
CA SER A 179 -7.39 -19.36 12.99
C SER A 179 -7.55 -20.09 11.68
N ALA A 180 -7.44 -19.38 10.56
CA ALA A 180 -7.61 -19.97 9.25
C ALA A 180 -6.29 -20.58 8.72
N GLY A 181 -5.13 -20.24 9.30
CA GLY A 181 -3.82 -20.60 8.74
C GLY A 181 -2.65 -19.88 9.42
N ASN A 182 -1.44 -20.11 8.92
CA ASN A 182 -0.23 -19.65 9.59
C ASN A 182 0.07 -18.18 9.30
N VAL A 183 0.07 -17.33 10.32
CA VAL A 183 0.51 -15.93 10.23
C VAL A 183 1.61 -15.68 11.26
N ALA A 184 2.82 -15.47 10.77
CA ALA A 184 4.00 -15.21 11.57
C ALA A 184 4.28 -13.71 11.67
N LYS A 185 4.82 -13.28 12.81
CA LYS A 185 5.38 -11.93 12.94
C LYS A 185 6.72 -11.89 12.21
N CYS A 186 6.97 -10.85 11.43
CA CYS A 186 8.24 -10.67 10.73
C CYS A 186 8.82 -9.27 10.95
N ASP A 187 10.10 -9.11 10.63
CA ASP A 187 10.73 -7.82 10.56
C ASP A 187 10.17 -7.03 9.35
N PRO A 188 9.83 -5.73 9.49
CA PRO A 188 9.37 -4.91 8.37
C PRO A 188 10.30 -4.94 7.16
N VAL A 189 11.62 -5.07 7.35
CA VAL A 189 12.58 -5.13 6.24
C VAL A 189 12.37 -6.42 5.42
N VAL A 190 12.10 -7.55 6.07
CA VAL A 190 11.77 -8.82 5.41
C VAL A 190 10.46 -8.70 4.63
N GLY A 191 9.44 -8.09 5.24
CA GLY A 191 8.14 -7.86 4.60
C GLY A 191 8.26 -6.96 3.37
N LYS A 192 8.98 -5.85 3.46
CA LYS A 192 9.23 -4.95 2.33
C LYS A 192 10.00 -5.65 1.22
N LYS A 193 11.10 -6.34 1.56
CA LYS A 193 11.92 -7.05 0.58
C LYS A 193 11.11 -8.10 -0.19
N LEU A 194 10.31 -8.90 0.50
CA LEU A 194 9.43 -9.88 -0.14
C LEU A 194 8.47 -9.24 -1.15
N VAL A 195 7.81 -8.14 -0.75
CA VAL A 195 6.87 -7.41 -1.60
C VAL A 195 7.59 -6.79 -2.80
N THR A 196 8.73 -6.14 -2.60
CA THR A 196 9.47 -5.48 -3.67
C THR A 196 10.08 -6.47 -4.65
N ASP A 197 10.69 -7.55 -4.14
CA ASP A 197 11.29 -8.60 -4.97
C ASP A 197 10.21 -9.34 -5.79
N SER A 198 8.99 -9.55 -5.23
CA SER A 198 7.90 -10.19 -5.98
C SER A 198 7.39 -9.32 -7.13
N VAL A 199 7.35 -8.00 -6.94
CA VAL A 199 7.00 -7.05 -8.01
C VAL A 199 8.07 -7.05 -9.10
N GLU A 200 9.35 -7.07 -8.73
CA GLU A 200 10.44 -7.10 -9.72
C GLU A 200 10.51 -8.46 -10.46
N TRP A 201 10.11 -9.56 -9.81
CA TRP A 201 9.90 -10.85 -10.47
C TRP A 201 8.81 -10.76 -11.54
N ALA A 202 7.60 -10.32 -11.17
CA ALA A 202 6.45 -10.22 -12.07
C ALA A 202 6.72 -9.34 -13.30
N LYS A 203 7.46 -8.25 -13.09
CA LYS A 203 7.82 -7.27 -14.11
C LYS A 203 8.67 -7.87 -15.25
N GLN A 204 9.44 -8.92 -14.98
CA GLN A 204 10.21 -9.63 -16.02
C GLN A 204 9.30 -10.26 -17.07
N PHE A 205 8.07 -10.61 -16.68
CA PHE A 205 7.05 -11.19 -17.55
C PHE A 205 5.99 -10.16 -18.00
N GLY A 206 6.29 -8.86 -17.88
CA GLY A 206 5.38 -7.78 -18.28
C GLY A 206 4.17 -7.59 -17.37
N LEU A 207 4.13 -8.25 -16.20
CA LEU A 207 3.04 -8.10 -15.25
C LEU A 207 3.27 -6.90 -14.33
N ALA A 208 2.23 -6.08 -14.17
CA ALA A 208 2.21 -4.96 -13.24
C ALA A 208 1.55 -5.39 -11.91
N PRO A 209 1.99 -4.85 -10.76
CA PRO A 209 1.33 -5.09 -9.49
C PRO A 209 -0.10 -4.52 -9.49
N HIS A 210 -0.91 -4.96 -8.53
CA HIS A 210 -2.26 -4.45 -8.33
C HIS A 210 -2.30 -2.91 -8.30
N ARG A 211 -3.31 -2.29 -8.93
CA ARG A 211 -3.40 -0.83 -9.14
C ARG A 211 -3.26 0.04 -7.89
N ASP A 212 -3.62 -0.51 -6.72
CA ASP A 212 -3.57 0.20 -5.44
C ASP A 212 -2.17 0.08 -4.77
N TYR A 213 -1.28 -0.76 -5.31
CA TYR A 213 0.05 -1.02 -4.78
C TYR A 213 0.84 0.26 -4.59
N GLU A 214 0.98 1.08 -5.63
CA GLU A 214 1.75 2.34 -5.58
C GLU A 214 1.18 3.31 -4.54
N ARG A 215 -0.15 3.41 -4.48
CA ARG A 215 -0.84 4.26 -3.51
C ARG A 215 -0.57 3.80 -2.07
N ILE A 216 -0.41 2.49 -1.86
CA ILE A 216 -0.27 1.90 -0.53
C ILE A 216 1.19 1.78 -0.09
N SER A 217 2.13 1.65 -1.04
CA SER A 217 3.55 1.42 -0.80
C SER A 217 4.24 2.50 0.03
N GLY A 218 3.67 3.71 0.10
CA GLY A 218 4.10 4.75 1.04
C GLY A 218 4.09 4.32 2.52
N ILE A 219 3.40 3.23 2.87
CA ILE A 219 3.47 2.64 4.21
C ILE A 219 4.87 2.14 4.58
N TRP A 220 5.75 1.93 3.60
CA TRP A 220 7.13 1.44 3.76
C TRP A 220 8.20 2.55 3.70
N HIS A 221 7.83 3.83 3.70
CA HIS A 221 8.72 4.93 3.33
C HIS A 221 10.08 5.03 4.08
N ASP A 222 10.16 4.55 5.33
CA ASP A 222 11.34 4.60 6.20
C ASP A 222 11.97 3.21 6.42
N VAL A 223 11.53 2.20 5.67
CA VAL A 223 12.08 0.84 5.70
C VAL A 223 13.03 0.69 4.52
N ASP A 224 14.26 0.30 4.81
CA ASP A 224 15.32 0.07 3.82
C ASP A 224 15.50 -1.44 3.62
N GLU A 225 14.87 -1.98 2.57
CA GLU A 225 14.85 -3.40 2.19
C GLU A 225 16.25 -3.98 1.92
N SER A 226 17.24 -3.15 1.60
CA SER A 226 18.62 -3.60 1.35
C SER A 226 19.28 -4.19 2.60
N GLN A 227 18.72 -3.91 3.79
CA GLN A 227 19.17 -4.46 5.06
C GLN A 227 18.73 -5.92 5.27
N CYS A 228 17.81 -6.45 4.44
CA CYS A 228 17.40 -7.84 4.53
C CYS A 228 18.35 -8.71 3.70
N THR A 229 19.09 -9.57 4.39
CA THR A 229 20.01 -10.55 3.77
C THR A 229 19.31 -11.80 3.24
N ARG A 230 18.01 -11.94 3.50
CA ARG A 230 17.23 -13.10 3.05
C ARG A 230 16.99 -12.99 1.55
N THR A 231 17.20 -14.09 0.85
CA THR A 231 16.84 -14.25 -0.56
C THR A 231 15.53 -15.04 -0.66
N PHE A 232 14.63 -14.59 -1.53
CA PHE A 232 13.38 -15.28 -1.81
C PHE A 232 13.49 -15.99 -3.16
N GLN A 233 12.93 -17.19 -3.25
CA GLN A 233 12.82 -17.94 -4.51
C GLN A 233 11.46 -17.64 -5.12
N PHE A 234 11.46 -17.28 -6.40
CA PHE A 234 10.25 -16.96 -7.15
C PHE A 234 10.07 -17.92 -8.31
N GLY A 235 8.82 -18.05 -8.75
CA GLY A 235 8.43 -19.07 -9.72
C GLY A 235 8.43 -20.47 -9.14
N ARG A 236 8.06 -21.43 -9.98
CA ARG A 236 8.22 -22.86 -9.73
C ARG A 236 9.40 -23.34 -10.55
N ASP A 237 10.43 -23.84 -9.90
CA ASP A 237 11.70 -24.21 -10.55
C ASP A 237 12.32 -23.07 -11.37
N GLY A 238 12.14 -21.83 -10.88
CA GLY A 238 12.60 -20.62 -11.56
C GLY A 238 11.76 -20.19 -12.76
N ARG A 239 10.56 -20.75 -12.95
CA ARG A 239 9.65 -20.44 -14.07
C ARG A 239 8.34 -19.81 -13.57
N PRO A 240 7.73 -18.88 -14.33
CA PRO A 240 6.45 -18.29 -13.94
C PRO A 240 5.35 -19.36 -13.94
N CYS A 241 4.61 -19.43 -12.84
CA CYS A 241 3.47 -20.35 -12.68
C CYS A 241 2.24 -19.53 -12.31
N PHE A 242 1.14 -19.65 -13.06
CA PHE A 242 -0.08 -18.92 -12.77
C PHE A 242 -1.06 -19.81 -12.00
N ILE A 243 -1.43 -19.38 -10.81
CA ILE A 243 -2.43 -20.07 -9.98
C ILE A 243 -3.69 -19.21 -9.93
N GLN A 244 -4.77 -19.75 -10.49
CA GLN A 244 -6.04 -19.04 -10.52
C GLN A 244 -6.62 -19.00 -9.10
N GLY A 245 -6.84 -17.78 -8.60
CA GLY A 245 -7.51 -17.57 -7.32
C GLY A 245 -9.03 -17.68 -7.47
N PRO A 246 -9.76 -17.94 -6.39
CA PRO A 246 -11.21 -18.12 -6.43
C PRO A 246 -12.00 -16.85 -6.83
N ASN A 247 -11.35 -15.69 -6.85
CA ASN A 247 -11.94 -14.43 -7.30
C ASN A 247 -11.48 -14.01 -8.71
N ASP A 248 -10.60 -14.78 -9.34
CA ASP A 248 -10.05 -14.44 -10.66
C ASP A 248 -11.01 -14.88 -11.75
N SER A 249 -11.44 -13.95 -12.61
CA SER A 249 -12.29 -14.30 -13.74
C SER A 249 -11.50 -15.05 -14.83
N PRO A 250 -12.15 -15.88 -15.64
CA PRO A 250 -11.48 -16.55 -16.77
C PRO A 250 -10.83 -15.58 -17.76
N GLU A 251 -11.38 -14.38 -17.94
CA GLU A 251 -10.81 -13.32 -18.78
C GLU A 251 -9.56 -12.71 -18.15
N PHE A 252 -9.53 -12.60 -16.82
CA PHE A 252 -8.34 -12.17 -16.11
C PHE A 252 -7.22 -13.20 -16.24
N ALA A 253 -7.53 -14.48 -15.99
CA ALA A 253 -6.59 -15.59 -16.16
C ALA A 253 -5.98 -15.60 -17.56
N ARG A 254 -6.81 -15.54 -18.61
CA ARG A 254 -6.34 -15.46 -20.01
C ARG A 254 -5.39 -14.29 -20.26
N ARG A 255 -5.75 -13.08 -19.83
CA ARG A 255 -4.87 -11.91 -20.01
C ARG A 255 -3.52 -12.06 -19.32
N VAL A 256 -3.49 -12.63 -18.12
CA VAL A 256 -2.23 -12.88 -17.39
C VAL A 256 -1.38 -13.88 -18.17
N MET A 257 -1.98 -14.98 -18.62
CA MET A 257 -1.27 -16.01 -19.41
C MET A 257 -0.73 -15.45 -20.73
N ASP A 258 -1.54 -14.70 -21.49
CA ASP A 258 -1.11 -14.08 -22.75
C ASP A 258 0.07 -13.12 -22.52
N THR A 259 0.03 -12.38 -21.41
CA THR A 259 1.10 -11.45 -21.04
C THR A 259 2.38 -12.22 -20.71
N ILE A 260 2.31 -13.28 -19.90
CA ILE A 260 3.47 -14.11 -19.56
C ILE A 260 4.04 -14.74 -20.82
N ALA A 261 3.21 -15.39 -21.65
CA ALA A 261 3.61 -16.08 -22.87
C ALA A 261 4.35 -15.14 -23.84
N GLY A 262 3.90 -13.89 -23.97
CA GLY A 262 4.58 -12.89 -24.81
C GLY A 262 5.96 -12.44 -24.32
N HIS A 263 6.37 -12.80 -23.10
CA HIS A 263 7.66 -12.45 -22.50
C HIS A 263 8.58 -13.65 -22.27
N LEU A 264 8.12 -14.88 -22.55
CA LEU A 264 8.96 -16.07 -22.47
C LEU A 264 9.90 -16.13 -23.68
N VAL A 265 11.13 -16.60 -23.45
CA VAL A 265 12.11 -16.87 -24.51
C VAL A 265 11.94 -18.33 -24.98
N GLU A 266 12.28 -18.60 -26.24
CA GLU A 266 12.28 -19.95 -26.83
C GLU A 266 13.05 -20.93 -25.90
N GLY A 267 12.34 -21.90 -25.32
CA GLY A 267 12.86 -22.84 -24.30
C GLY A 267 12.29 -22.71 -22.87
N ASP A 268 11.57 -21.64 -22.55
CA ASP A 268 10.93 -21.40 -21.23
C ASP A 268 9.42 -21.70 -21.20
N GLU A 269 8.92 -22.41 -22.21
CA GLU A 269 7.50 -22.47 -22.67
C GLU A 269 6.47 -23.16 -21.75
N GLN A 270 6.79 -23.45 -20.49
CA GLN A 270 5.84 -24.11 -19.59
C GLN A 270 5.24 -23.11 -18.60
N VAL A 271 4.10 -22.50 -18.98
CA VAL A 271 3.21 -21.82 -18.04
C VAL A 271 2.29 -22.87 -17.45
N ILE A 272 2.46 -23.19 -16.17
CA ILE A 272 1.61 -24.14 -15.46
C ILE A 272 0.39 -23.37 -14.94
N VAL A 273 -0.81 -23.87 -15.28
CA VAL A 273 -2.10 -23.36 -14.81
C VAL A 273 -2.70 -24.36 -13.83
N TRP A 274 -3.13 -23.87 -12.67
CA TRP A 274 -3.94 -24.65 -11.72
C TRP A 274 -5.29 -23.97 -11.52
N ASP A 275 -6.35 -24.75 -11.75
CA ASP A 275 -7.74 -24.45 -11.40
C ASP A 275 -8.23 -25.57 -10.48
N GLU A 276 -8.61 -25.27 -9.24
CA GLU A 276 -9.14 -26.27 -8.26
C GLU A 276 -10.56 -26.79 -8.63
N GLY A 277 -10.96 -26.72 -9.90
CA GLY A 277 -12.31 -27.03 -10.37
C GLY A 277 -12.42 -28.05 -11.49
N VAL A 278 -11.32 -28.53 -12.08
CA VAL A 278 -11.36 -29.46 -13.21
C VAL A 278 -10.28 -30.53 -13.02
N ASP A 279 -10.70 -31.80 -12.90
CA ASP A 279 -9.88 -33.01 -12.76
C ASP A 279 -8.94 -33.30 -13.98
N ASP A 280 -8.61 -32.31 -14.80
CA ASP A 280 -7.73 -32.46 -15.95
C ASP A 280 -6.56 -31.46 -15.87
N LEU A 281 -5.38 -31.99 -15.58
CA LEU A 281 -4.09 -31.37 -15.85
C LEU A 281 -4.00 -31.05 -17.36
N ARG A 282 -4.42 -29.85 -17.75
CA ARG A 282 -4.15 -29.32 -19.08
C ARG A 282 -2.82 -28.60 -19.05
N ILE A 283 -1.74 -29.35 -19.32
CA ILE A 283 -0.49 -28.80 -19.83
C ILE A 283 -0.78 -28.38 -21.27
N ASP A 284 -1.37 -27.20 -21.45
CA ASP A 284 -1.42 -26.60 -22.78
C ASP A 284 -0.02 -26.05 -23.05
N ALA A 285 0.81 -26.87 -23.72
CA ALA A 285 1.96 -26.34 -24.44
C ALA A 285 1.42 -25.28 -25.40
N VAL A 286 1.82 -24.03 -25.22
CA VAL A 286 1.43 -22.94 -26.12
C VAL A 286 2.19 -23.14 -27.43
N ASN A 287 1.67 -23.99 -28.31
CA ASN A 287 2.14 -24.16 -29.68
C ASN A 287 0.99 -24.69 -30.57
N GLU A 288 0.21 -23.77 -31.14
CA GLU A 288 -0.03 -23.61 -32.60
C GLU A 288 -0.89 -22.37 -32.89
#